data_AF-A0A6A4UY71-F1
#
_entry.id   AF-A0A6A4UY71-F1
#
_cell.length_a   1.000
_cell.length_b   1.000
_cell.length_c   1.000
_cell.angle_alpha   90.00
_cell.angle_beta   90.00
_cell.angle_gamma   90.00
#
_symmetry.space_group_name_H-M   'P 1'
#
loop_
_entity.id
_entity.type
_entity.pdbx_description
1 polymer ?
#
loop_
_entity_poly.entity_id
_entity_poly.type
_entity_poly.pdbx_seq_one_letter_code
_entity_poly.pdbx_strand_id
1 'polypeptide(L)'
;MTSRSMCDVAYEILSSKTGEVPFVQLWSNVVQQMGFTPSQAENKIAQFYSALMLDVRFAPLEGNVWDLRTRRTYHEVHVDTSKIIIEEDFGNSDDDDDYIVNEDEVDFDKTKKEQEDDE
;
A
#
# COMPACT_ATOMS: atom_id res chain seq x y z
N MET A 1 -20.77 9.08 -12.89
CA MET A 1 -19.64 10.02 -12.74
C MET A 1 -18.70 9.43 -11.73
N THR A 2 -17.49 9.06 -12.14
CA THR A 2 -16.47 8.50 -11.23
C THR A 2 -15.92 9.65 -10.40
N SER A 3 -16.16 9.64 -9.08
CA SER A 3 -15.59 10.63 -8.16
C SER A 3 -14.07 10.52 -8.20
N ARG A 4 -13.38 11.57 -8.67
CA ARG A 4 -11.90 11.59 -8.80
C ARG A 4 -11.26 11.53 -7.42
N SER A 5 -10.50 10.48 -7.13
CA SER A 5 -9.83 10.31 -5.83
C SER A 5 -8.48 11.05 -5.78
N MET A 6 -7.93 11.23 -4.57
CA MET A 6 -6.58 11.80 -4.39
C MET A 6 -5.52 10.95 -5.12
N CYS A 7 -5.69 9.63 -5.16
CA CYS A 7 -4.79 8.72 -5.89
C CYS A 7 -4.93 8.87 -7.41
N ASP A 8 -6.12 9.13 -7.94
CA ASP A 8 -6.28 9.36 -9.39
C ASP A 8 -5.60 10.66 -9.82
N VAL A 9 -5.73 11.72 -9.01
CA VAL A 9 -5.00 12.98 -9.22
C VAL A 9 -3.49 12.74 -9.18
N ALA A 10 -3.00 11.99 -8.17
CA ALA A 10 -1.58 11.65 -8.07
C ALA A 10 -1.09 10.85 -9.28
N TYR A 11 -1.89 9.90 -9.77
CA TYR A 11 -1.59 9.10 -10.95
C TYR A 11 -1.44 9.98 -12.20
N GLU A 12 -2.34 10.95 -12.39
CA GLU A 12 -2.25 11.90 -13.51
C GLU A 12 -1.01 12.82 -13.41
N ILE A 13 -0.65 13.25 -12.19
CA ILE A 13 0.56 14.05 -11.95
C ILE A 13 1.82 13.24 -12.33
N LEU A 14 1.91 11.99 -11.88
CA LEU A 14 3.04 11.13 -12.23
C LEU A 14 3.02 10.73 -13.72
N SER A 15 1.83 10.57 -14.33
CA SER A 15 1.68 10.25 -15.75
C SER A 15 2.10 11.41 -16.67
N SER A 16 1.91 12.65 -16.23
CA SER A 16 2.27 13.86 -17.00
C SER A 16 3.73 14.28 -16.83
N LYS A 17 4.34 14.04 -15.67
CA LYS A 17 5.78 14.27 -15.45
C LYS A 17 6.60 13.09 -15.98
N THR A 18 7.82 13.32 -16.43
CA THR A 18 8.77 12.24 -16.75
C THR A 18 9.74 12.06 -15.59
N GLY A 19 9.49 11.06 -14.73
CA GLY A 19 10.36 10.69 -13.62
C GLY A 19 9.67 10.60 -12.27
N GLU A 20 10.48 10.26 -11.27
CA GLU A 20 10.10 10.08 -9.88
C GLU A 20 9.89 11.42 -9.16
N VAL A 21 8.93 11.46 -8.24
CA VAL A 21 8.52 12.69 -7.54
C VAL A 21 8.56 12.47 -6.03
N PRO A 22 9.24 13.34 -5.25
CA PRO A 22 9.21 13.25 -3.79
C PRO A 22 7.79 13.36 -3.25
N PHE A 23 7.45 12.58 -2.22
CA PHE A 23 6.10 12.56 -1.64
C PHE A 23 5.58 13.96 -1.29
N VAL A 24 6.40 14.80 -0.67
CA VAL A 24 6.03 16.17 -0.28
C VAL A 24 5.61 17.00 -1.50
N GLN A 25 6.34 16.87 -2.61
CA GLN A 25 5.98 17.54 -3.85
C GLN A 25 4.71 16.94 -4.44
N LEU A 26 4.58 15.62 -4.48
CA LEU A 26 3.40 14.94 -4.99
C LEU A 26 2.14 15.39 -4.23
N TRP A 27 2.20 15.38 -2.89
CA TRP A 27 1.11 15.82 -2.02
C TRP A 27 0.74 17.29 -2.27
N SER A 28 1.72 18.19 -2.38
CA SER A 28 1.47 19.59 -2.69
C SER A 28 0.74 19.77 -4.03
N ASN A 29 1.14 19.02 -5.07
CA ASN A 29 0.47 19.06 -6.36
C ASN A 29 -0.98 18.51 -6.28
N VAL A 30 -1.22 17.47 -5.48
CA VAL A 30 -2.57 16.92 -5.24
C VAL A 30 -3.45 17.93 -4.51
N VAL A 31 -2.96 18.54 -3.42
CA VAL A 31 -3.67 19.59 -2.66
C VAL A 31 -4.05 20.75 -3.57
N GLN A 32 -3.12 21.19 -4.43
CA GLN A 32 -3.36 22.26 -5.39
C GLN A 32 -4.42 21.89 -6.45
N GLN A 33 -4.35 20.68 -7.01
CA GLN A 33 -5.34 20.23 -8.01
C GLN A 33 -6.74 19.99 -7.41
N MET A 34 -6.81 19.52 -6.17
CA MET A 34 -8.10 19.29 -5.49
C MET A 34 -8.66 20.55 -4.82
N GLY A 35 -7.88 21.63 -4.74
CA GLY A 35 -8.30 22.89 -4.14
C GLY A 35 -8.54 22.79 -2.62
N PHE A 36 -7.80 21.93 -1.92
CA PHE A 36 -7.95 21.78 -0.48
C PHE A 36 -7.43 23.00 0.29
N THR A 37 -8.11 23.35 1.37
CA THR A 37 -7.59 24.33 2.34
C THR A 37 -6.46 23.70 3.16
N PRO A 38 -5.59 24.51 3.81
CA PRO A 38 -4.51 23.99 4.65
C PRO A 38 -4.99 23.02 5.72
N SER A 39 -6.09 23.34 6.41
CA SER A 39 -6.67 22.46 7.43
C SER A 39 -7.19 21.14 6.84
N GLN A 40 -7.80 21.16 5.65
CA GLN A 40 -8.21 19.93 4.98
C GLN A 40 -7.01 19.08 4.55
N ALA A 41 -5.94 19.73 4.07
CA ALA A 41 -4.73 19.05 3.68
C ALA A 41 -4.07 18.35 4.87
N GLU A 42 -3.94 19.03 6.02
CA GLU A 42 -3.39 18.41 7.24
C GLU A 42 -4.15 17.17 7.68
N ASN A 43 -5.49 17.20 7.61
CA ASN A 43 -6.33 16.06 7.97
C ASN A 43 -6.28 14.91 6.94
N LYS A 44 -5.96 15.21 5.67
CA LYS A 44 -6.01 14.24 4.56
C LYS A 44 -4.66 13.65 4.18
N ILE A 45 -3.54 14.25 4.59
CA ILE A 45 -2.20 13.80 4.20
C ILE A 45 -1.94 12.35 4.62
N ALA A 46 -2.35 11.95 5.83
CA ALA A 46 -2.20 10.58 6.32
C ALA A 46 -3.06 9.60 5.52
N GLN A 47 -4.32 9.97 5.23
CA GLN A 47 -5.22 9.17 4.39
C GLN A 47 -4.63 8.98 2.99
N PHE A 48 -4.05 10.04 2.42
CA PHE A 48 -3.42 9.98 1.11
C PHE A 48 -2.20 9.06 1.10
N TYR A 49 -1.31 9.17 2.09
CA TYR A 49 -0.12 8.30 2.17
C TYR A 49 -0.50 6.82 2.29
N SER A 50 -1.46 6.48 3.14
CA SER A 50 -1.96 5.10 3.26
C SER A 50 -2.59 4.60 1.97
N ALA A 51 -3.43 5.43 1.32
CA ALA A 51 -4.04 5.06 0.04
C ALA A 51 -3.01 4.89 -1.08
N LEU A 52 -1.94 5.67 -1.08
CA LEU A 52 -0.85 5.60 -2.05
C LEU A 52 -0.03 4.32 -1.88
N MET A 53 0.22 3.89 -0.64
CA MET A 53 0.90 2.62 -0.34
C MET A 53 0.08 1.38 -0.71
N LEU A 54 -1.24 1.45 -0.60
CA LEU A 54 -2.15 0.34 -0.94
C LEU A 54 -2.40 0.22 -2.45
N ASP A 55 -2.13 1.27 -3.22
CA ASP A 55 -2.42 1.31 -4.64
C ASP A 55 -1.25 0.74 -5.47
N VAL A 56 -1.49 -0.42 -6.08
CA VAL A 56 -0.50 -1.19 -6.86
C VAL A 56 0.04 -0.43 -8.08
N ARG A 57 -0.64 0.63 -8.53
CA ARG A 57 -0.18 1.45 -9.66
C ARG A 57 1.08 2.24 -9.33
N PHE A 58 1.29 2.53 -8.05
CA PHE A 58 2.43 3.30 -7.57
C PHE A 58 3.58 2.41 -7.12
N ALA A 59 4.79 2.92 -7.28
CA ALA A 59 6.03 2.31 -6.83
C ALA A 59 6.72 3.26 -5.83
N PRO A 60 6.79 2.91 -4.54
CA PRO A 60 7.61 3.62 -3.59
C PRO A 60 9.09 3.29 -3.85
N LEU A 61 9.93 4.33 -3.89
CA LEU A 61 11.37 4.23 -4.10
C LEU A 61 12.12 4.70 -2.84
N GLU A 62 13.44 4.52 -2.83
CA GLU A 62 14.30 5.02 -1.76
C GLU A 62 14.16 6.54 -1.61
N GLY A 63 14.23 7.05 -0.38
CA GLY A 63 14.11 8.48 -0.09
C GLY A 63 12.68 9.04 -0.15
N ASN A 64 11.65 8.18 -0.06
CA ASN A 64 10.23 8.57 -0.09
C ASN A 64 9.86 9.31 -1.40
N VAL A 65 10.36 8.75 -2.49
CA VAL A 65 10.08 9.20 -3.86
C VAL A 65 9.11 8.21 -4.50
N TRP A 66 8.22 8.72 -5.36
CA TRP A 66 7.11 7.97 -5.93
C TRP A 66 7.13 8.04 -7.45
N ASP A 67 6.90 6.90 -8.08
CA ASP A 67 6.78 6.77 -9.54
C ASP A 67 5.66 5.77 -9.89
N LEU A 68 5.36 5.64 -11.19
CA LEU A 68 4.41 4.66 -11.70
C LEU A 68 5.10 3.31 -11.91
N ARG A 69 4.46 2.25 -11.43
CA ARG A 69 4.93 0.87 -11.65
C ARG A 69 5.04 0.52 -13.14
N THR A 70 4.21 1.12 -14.00
CA THR A 70 4.23 0.91 -15.45
C THR A 70 5.47 1.45 -16.15
N ARG A 71 6.21 2.38 -15.52
CA ARG A 71 7.43 2.98 -16.10
C ARG A 71 8.70 2.26 -15.70
N ARG A 72 8.63 1.43 -14.67
CA ARG A 72 9.75 0.60 -14.23
C ARG A 72 9.68 -0.71 -14.98
N THR A 73 10.76 -1.03 -15.68
CA THR A 73 10.88 -2.32 -16.36
C THR A 73 10.99 -3.45 -15.35
N TYR A 74 10.45 -4.63 -15.67
CA TYR A 74 10.51 -5.86 -14.86
C TYR A 74 11.89 -6.12 -14.23
N HIS A 75 12.96 -5.74 -14.92
CA HIS A 75 14.37 -5.91 -14.54
C HIS A 75 14.83 -5.09 -13.32
N GLU A 76 14.12 -4.00 -12.96
CA GLU A 76 14.51 -3.11 -11.84
C GLU A 76 13.86 -3.53 -10.51
N VAL A 77 12.79 -4.33 -10.57
CA VAL A 77 11.99 -4.78 -9.42
C VAL A 77 12.09 -6.28 -9.14
N HIS A 78 12.62 -7.07 -10.09
CA HIS A 78 12.91 -8.50 -9.87
C HIS A 78 14.35 -8.69 -9.40
N VAL A 79 14.51 -9.13 -8.15
CA VAL A 79 15.76 -9.74 -7.69
C VAL A 79 15.82 -11.14 -8.34
N ASP A 80 16.84 -11.39 -9.17
CA ASP A 80 17.14 -12.71 -9.72
C ASP A 80 17.50 -13.68 -8.58
N THR A 81 16.50 -14.35 -8.01
CA THR A 81 16.64 -15.39 -6.98
C THR A 81 17.33 -16.65 -7.51
N SER A 82 17.56 -16.74 -8.82
CA SER A 82 18.37 -17.75 -9.49
C SER A 82 19.84 -17.77 -9.06
N LYS A 83 20.34 -16.71 -8.41
CA LYS A 83 21.69 -16.64 -7.81
C LYS A 83 21.73 -16.95 -6.31
N ILE A 84 20.59 -17.18 -5.68
CA ILE A 84 20.57 -17.70 -4.30
C ILE A 84 20.96 -19.17 -4.43
N ILE A 85 22.25 -19.44 -4.26
CA ILE A 85 22.74 -20.78 -4.02
C ILE A 85 22.16 -21.17 -2.65
N ILE A 86 21.04 -21.89 -2.67
CA ILE A 86 20.61 -22.64 -1.50
C ILE A 86 21.63 -23.77 -1.44
N GLU A 87 22.63 -23.64 -0.55
CA GLU A 87 23.44 -24.80 -0.19
C GLU A 87 22.48 -25.81 0.41
N GLU A 88 22.13 -26.83 -0.38
CA GLU A 88 21.31 -27.97 0.02
C GLU A 88 22.07 -28.78 1.08
N ASP A 89 22.10 -28.29 2.32
CA ASP A 89 22.30 -29.15 3.49
C ASP A 89 20.93 -29.70 3.93
N PHE A 90 20.24 -30.37 3.00
CA PHE A 90 19.11 -31.22 3.34
C PHE A 90 19.67 -32.50 3.97
N GLY A 91 19.98 -32.38 5.26
CA GLY A 91 20.19 -33.50 6.15
C GLY A 91 19.00 -34.45 6.11
N ASN A 92 19.26 -35.60 5.50
CA ASN A 92 18.48 -36.83 5.41
C ASN A 92 17.58 -37.18 6.63
N SER A 93 16.30 -37.46 6.29
CA SER A 93 15.41 -38.53 6.81
C SER A 93 14.43 -38.29 7.97
N ASP A 94 13.17 -38.62 7.65
CA ASP A 94 12.02 -39.10 8.46
C ASP A 94 11.69 -38.41 9.80
N ASP A 95 10.51 -37.77 9.86
CA ASP A 95 9.43 -38.22 10.78
C ASP A 95 8.09 -37.49 10.48
N ASP A 96 7.07 -38.32 10.29
CA ASP A 96 5.63 -38.18 10.52
C ASP A 96 4.78 -36.95 10.08
N ASP A 97 3.81 -37.30 9.21
CA ASP A 97 2.49 -36.70 9.06
C ASP A 97 1.80 -36.44 10.41
N ASP A 98 1.32 -35.21 10.64
CA ASP A 98 0.10 -35.00 11.42
C ASP A 98 -0.60 -33.71 10.98
N TYR A 99 -1.63 -33.86 10.14
CA TYR A 99 -2.56 -32.79 9.79
C TYR A 99 -3.56 -32.58 10.93
N ILE A 100 -3.36 -31.53 11.73
CA ILE A 100 -4.43 -31.02 12.59
C ILE A 100 -5.28 -30.02 11.80
N VAL A 101 -6.42 -30.49 11.30
CA VAL A 101 -7.55 -29.63 10.92
C VAL A 101 -8.27 -29.25 12.21
N ASN A 102 -8.14 -27.99 12.64
CA ASN A 102 -9.04 -27.45 13.67
C ASN A 102 -10.26 -26.85 12.99
N GLU A 103 -11.32 -27.65 12.98
CA GLU A 103 -12.69 -27.32 12.58
C GLU A 103 -13.44 -26.76 13.79
N ASP A 104 -13.14 -25.52 14.18
CA ASP A 104 -13.97 -24.80 15.16
C ASP A 104 -14.24 -23.38 14.66
N GLU A 105 -15.49 -23.21 14.23
CA GLU A 105 -16.19 -21.94 14.09
C GLU A 105 -15.96 -21.06 15.32
N VAL A 106 -15.51 -19.82 15.11
CA VAL A 106 -15.80 -18.72 16.03
C VAL A 106 -16.52 -17.62 15.28
N ASP A 107 -17.83 -17.66 15.46
CA ASP A 107 -18.86 -16.71 15.08
C ASP A 107 -18.44 -15.24 15.36
N PHE A 108 -18.43 -14.45 14.30
CA PHE A 108 -18.19 -13.01 14.34
C PHE A 108 -19.54 -12.30 14.44
N ASP A 109 -20.16 -12.27 15.63
CA ASP A 109 -21.22 -11.30 15.92
C ASP A 109 -21.37 -11.00 17.42
N LYS A 110 -20.94 -9.81 17.84
CA LYS A 110 -21.84 -8.82 18.45
C LYS A 110 -21.15 -7.50 18.79
N THR A 111 -21.38 -6.59 17.86
CA THR A 111 -21.71 -5.18 18.04
C THR A 111 -21.94 -4.68 19.49
N LYS A 112 -21.12 -3.70 19.83
CA LYS A 112 -21.17 -2.73 20.93
C LYS A 112 -22.55 -2.09 21.14
N LYS A 113 -23.03 -2.02 22.39
CA LYS A 113 -23.88 -0.93 22.90
C LYS A 113 -23.52 -0.64 24.36
N GLU A 114 -22.64 0.34 24.54
CA GLU A 114 -22.61 1.18 25.73
C GLU A 114 -23.71 2.24 25.56
N GLN A 115 -24.70 2.27 26.45
CA GLN A 115 -25.42 3.48 26.85
C GLN A 115 -25.90 3.26 28.28
N GLU A 116 -25.09 3.71 29.25
CA GLU A 116 -25.55 4.10 30.58
C GLU A 116 -25.93 5.60 30.54
N ASP A 117 -27.09 5.88 31.14
CA ASP A 117 -27.51 7.06 31.89
C ASP A 117 -27.51 8.47 31.25
N ASP A 118 -28.69 9.09 31.19
CA ASP A 118 -29.05 10.17 32.13
C ASP A 118 -30.52 10.64 31.99
N GLU A 119 -31.15 10.86 33.16
CA GLU A 119 -32.42 11.56 33.52
C GLU A 119 -33.81 11.05 33.05
#